data_AF-K2MCL8-F1
#
_entry.id   AF-K2MCL8-F1
#
_cell.length_a   1.000
_cell.length_b   1.000
_cell.length_c   1.000
_cell.angle_alpha   90.00
_cell.angle_beta   90.00
_cell.angle_gamma   90.00
#
_symmetry.space_group_name_H-M   'P 1'
#
loop_
_entity.id
_entity.type
_entity.pdbx_description
1 polymer ?
#
loop_
_entity_poly.entity_id
_entity_poly.type
_entity_poly.pdbx_seq_one_letter_code
_entity_poly.pdbx_strand_id
1 'polypeptide(L)'
;RVYVKGVGVHSVLSLERMLELLKKGNANRQTGETKMNETSSRSHAIIQITISQKYGSLDMRDVESVVLLVDLAGSERQSKTESTGVAFEEAKKINQSLLMLGRAMNSFSDRKGGDAFISLRASKLTRLLSESFGGNSKTWMLATVSTAANNLTETISTLEYAQNAMAITNKAKVNKTAKDLEYDEIQKLAWVLQIRLDDEAKGISALDAQIQGLRGEIDCMKSKLTFASDSKVEIELKEALEEREELLLSLRKGLVEQRKISGSSAALVCFSGTCKTSLANIPFGSYEVTTLVVPCYMLAGPPPFLICHIHVHLTEDSFVAVLLRLRELQHLPDYATGGVQVTVWFEGHYSSAVQTPIVRPNGGNPQFSLCQMYLFGPHTEDLERFFQLDVLNFRVEGIMSDLPS
;
A
#
# COMPACT_ATOMS: atom_id res chain seq x y z
N ARG A 1 -1.91 15.85 7.99
CA ARG A 1 -0.61 16.25 8.56
C ARG A 1 0.06 17.32 7.73
N VAL A 2 0.40 18.44 8.38
CA VAL A 2 1.14 19.54 7.77
C VAL A 2 2.63 19.23 7.90
N TYR A 3 3.38 19.34 6.80
CA TYR A 3 4.83 19.13 6.79
C TYR A 3 5.56 20.39 6.32
N VAL A 4 6.81 20.55 6.74
CA VAL A 4 7.69 21.64 6.32
C VAL A 4 8.66 21.09 5.28
N LYS A 5 8.51 21.54 4.01
CA LYS A 5 9.42 21.14 2.93
C LYS A 5 10.85 21.62 3.24
N GLY A 6 11.82 20.70 3.13
CA GLY A 6 13.24 21.00 3.33
C GLY A 6 13.69 21.05 4.80
N VAL A 7 12.84 20.66 5.76
CA VAL A 7 13.28 20.50 7.15
C VAL A 7 14.23 19.30 7.29
N GLY A 8 15.30 19.44 8.08
CA GLY A 8 16.21 18.35 8.36
C GLY A 8 15.53 17.28 9.23
N VAL A 9 15.36 16.08 8.68
CA VAL A 9 14.85 14.91 9.42
C VAL A 9 16.04 14.01 9.74
N HIS A 10 16.21 13.70 11.02
CA HIS A 10 17.35 12.92 11.50
C HIS A 10 16.84 11.68 12.24
N SER A 11 17.36 10.50 11.87
CA SER A 11 17.14 9.29 12.65
C SER A 11 17.88 9.38 13.98
N VAL A 12 17.21 8.99 15.06
CA VAL A 12 17.73 9.04 16.43
C VAL A 12 17.53 7.67 17.06
N LEU A 13 18.65 7.01 17.39
CA LEU A 13 18.67 5.67 17.99
C LEU A 13 19.19 5.68 19.44
N SER A 14 19.64 6.83 19.94
CA SER A 14 20.16 6.97 21.31
C SER A 14 19.80 8.34 21.90
N LEU A 15 19.79 8.40 23.23
CA LEU A 15 19.52 9.65 23.96
C LEU A 15 20.60 10.70 23.70
N GLU A 16 21.86 10.29 23.60
CA GLU A 16 23.00 11.17 23.35
C GLU A 16 22.80 11.88 22.01
N ARG A 17 22.41 11.14 20.96
CA ARG A 17 22.15 11.71 19.65
C ARG A 17 20.98 12.71 19.67
N MET A 18 19.94 12.43 20.44
CA MET A 18 18.83 13.36 20.64
C MET A 18 19.31 14.66 21.28
N LEU A 19 20.09 14.57 22.35
CA LEU A 19 20.63 15.71 23.08
C LEU A 19 21.60 16.54 22.23
N GLU A 20 22.42 15.90 21.40
CA GLU A 20 23.28 16.60 20.43
C GLU A 20 22.46 17.43 19.43
N LEU A 21 21.42 16.85 18.85
CA LEU A 21 20.55 17.54 17.91
C LEU A 21 19.81 18.71 18.57
N LEU A 22 19.37 18.54 19.81
CA LEU A 22 18.77 19.61 20.62
C LEU A 22 19.77 20.75 20.87
N LYS A 23 21.01 20.42 21.29
CA LYS A 23 22.08 21.42 21.49
C LYS A 23 22.39 22.16 20.19
N LYS A 24 22.49 21.44 19.06
CA LYS A 24 22.72 22.05 17.75
C LYS A 24 21.57 22.96 17.33
N GLY A 25 20.33 22.54 17.54
CA GLY A 25 19.14 23.36 17.27
C GLY A 25 19.14 24.64 18.11
N ASN A 26 19.48 24.54 19.39
CA ASN A 26 19.54 25.70 20.29
C ASN A 26 20.70 26.65 19.93
N ALA A 27 21.87 26.11 19.56
CA ALA A 27 23.00 26.91 19.08
C ALA A 27 22.68 27.63 17.76
N ASN A 28 21.95 26.98 16.85
CA ASN A 28 21.47 27.59 15.61
C ASN A 28 20.46 28.71 15.87
N ARG A 29 19.60 28.56 16.89
CA ARG A 29 18.69 29.62 17.35
C ARG A 29 19.49 30.82 17.87
N GLN A 30 20.44 30.58 18.78
CA GLN A 30 21.28 31.63 19.37
C GLN A 30 22.12 32.37 18.31
N THR A 31 22.70 31.66 17.34
CA THR A 31 23.48 32.28 16.26
C THR A 31 22.60 33.08 15.28
N GLY A 32 21.37 32.63 15.02
CA GLY A 32 20.37 33.40 14.27
C GLY A 32 20.01 34.72 14.97
N GLU A 33 19.85 34.69 16.30
CA GLU A 33 19.55 35.85 17.13
C GLU A 33 20.73 36.85 17.15
N THR A 34 21.96 36.39 17.37
CA THR A 34 23.15 37.28 17.40
C THR A 34 23.45 38.02 16.08
N LYS A 35 23.00 37.52 14.92
CA LYS A 35 23.20 38.19 13.63
C LYS A 35 22.22 39.33 13.34
N MET A 36 21.10 39.44 14.06
CA MET A 36 20.06 40.45 13.79
C MET A 36 19.53 41.23 15.00
N ASN A 37 19.77 40.80 16.25
CA ASN A 37 19.75 41.57 17.52
C ASN A 37 19.57 40.60 18.70
N GLU A 38 20.10 40.96 19.86
CA GLU A 38 20.02 40.18 21.11
C GLU A 38 18.58 40.13 21.65
N THR A 39 17.78 39.12 21.30
CA THR A 39 16.63 38.69 22.15
C THR A 39 16.04 37.34 21.75
N SER A 40 16.19 36.34 22.62
CA SER A 40 15.57 35.02 22.52
C SER A 40 14.05 35.01 22.62
N SER A 41 13.44 36.15 23.00
CA SER A 41 12.00 36.35 23.12
C SER A 41 11.28 36.56 21.78
N ARG A 42 12.00 36.64 20.65
CA ARG A 42 11.46 37.05 19.35
C ARG A 42 11.31 35.93 18.32
N SER A 43 11.57 34.68 18.67
CA SER A 43 11.41 33.54 17.75
C SER A 43 10.61 32.41 18.38
N HIS A 44 9.82 31.71 17.56
CA HIS A 44 9.15 30.47 17.95
C HIS A 44 10.07 29.30 17.57
N ALA A 45 10.26 28.34 18.47
CA ALA A 45 10.96 27.10 18.18
C ALA A 45 10.00 25.91 18.25
N ILE A 46 10.04 25.04 17.24
CA ILE A 46 9.22 23.83 17.20
C ILE A 46 10.14 22.64 16.97
N ILE A 47 10.07 21.67 17.87
CA ILE A 47 10.73 20.38 17.74
C ILE A 47 9.65 19.33 17.53
N GLN A 48 9.78 18.57 16.45
CA GLN A 48 8.91 17.44 16.14
C GLN A 48 9.66 16.13 16.36
N ILE A 49 9.13 15.28 17.23
CA ILE A 49 9.66 13.95 17.50
C ILE A 49 8.64 12.94 16.99
N THR A 50 9.01 12.19 15.97
CA THR A 50 8.20 11.06 15.48
C THR A 50 8.70 9.78 16.14
N ILE A 51 7.82 9.07 16.82
CA ILE A 51 8.10 7.80 17.48
C ILE A 51 7.29 6.73 16.75
N SER A 52 7.98 5.77 16.16
CA SER A 52 7.34 4.65 15.46
C SER A 52 7.65 3.37 16.24
N GLN A 53 6.60 2.63 16.59
CA GLN A 53 6.70 1.31 17.18
C GLN A 53 6.22 0.29 16.14
N LYS A 54 7.11 -0.63 15.77
CA LYS A 54 6.82 -1.71 14.82
C LYS A 54 6.74 -3.03 15.54
N TYR A 55 5.75 -3.84 15.18
CA TYR A 55 5.58 -5.18 15.74
C TYR A 55 5.90 -6.23 14.67
N GLY A 56 6.52 -7.33 15.10
CA GLY A 56 6.84 -8.46 14.22
C GLY A 56 5.69 -9.47 14.07
N SER A 57 4.61 -9.31 14.85
CA SER A 57 3.41 -10.15 14.77
C SER A 57 2.28 -9.40 14.07
N LEU A 58 1.47 -10.12 13.31
CA LEU A 58 0.23 -9.62 12.68
C LEU A 58 -0.86 -9.30 13.70
N ASP A 59 -0.76 -9.82 14.94
CA ASP A 59 -1.74 -9.56 16.01
C ASP A 59 -1.62 -8.14 16.58
N MET A 60 -0.44 -7.54 16.46
CA MET A 60 -0.14 -6.22 17.03
C MET A 60 0.07 -5.22 15.89
N ARG A 61 -0.66 -4.11 15.94
CA ARG A 61 -0.61 -3.09 14.91
C ARG A 61 0.57 -2.15 15.11
N ASP A 62 1.22 -1.79 14.01
CA ASP A 62 2.25 -0.76 14.02
C ASP A 62 1.62 0.57 14.48
N VAL A 63 2.30 1.30 15.35
CA VAL A 63 1.80 2.58 15.88
C VAL A 63 2.81 3.67 15.65
N GLU A 64 2.32 4.84 15.25
CA GLU A 64 3.14 6.03 15.12
C GLU A 64 2.58 7.18 15.97
N SER A 65 3.43 7.77 16.80
CA SER A 65 3.11 8.96 17.58
C SER A 65 3.97 10.12 17.13
N VAL A 66 3.42 11.33 17.18
CA VAL A 66 4.15 12.56 16.90
C VAL A 66 4.01 13.46 18.13
N VAL A 67 5.14 13.83 18.70
CA VAL A 67 5.22 14.79 19.79
C VAL A 67 5.73 16.11 19.22
N LEU A 68 5.00 17.19 19.50
CA LEU A 68 5.40 18.55 19.17
C LEU A 68 5.76 19.27 20.47
N LEU A 69 7.01 19.70 20.59
CA LEU A 69 7.46 20.60 21.64
C LEU A 69 7.59 21.99 21.03
N VAL A 70 6.79 22.92 21.55
CA VAL A 70 6.65 24.26 20.99
C VAL A 70 7.06 25.27 22.05
N ASP A 71 8.12 26.01 21.77
CA ASP A 71 8.54 27.17 22.54
C ASP A 71 8.07 28.42 21.80
N LEU A 72 7.16 29.16 22.43
CA LEU A 72 6.55 30.33 21.83
C LEU A 72 7.36 31.58 22.18
N ALA A 73 7.42 32.51 21.23
CA ALA A 73 7.92 33.86 21.45
C ALA A 73 7.13 34.58 22.56
N GLY A 74 7.73 35.62 23.13
CA GLY A 74 7.12 36.44 24.17
C GLY A 74 5.77 37.02 23.73
N SER A 75 4.79 37.01 24.65
CA SER A 75 3.43 37.51 24.40
C SER A 75 3.26 39.00 24.69
N GLU A 76 4.33 39.69 25.10
CA GLU A 76 4.29 41.09 25.52
C GLU A 76 3.99 42.08 24.39
N ARG A 77 3.33 43.18 24.76
CA ARG A 77 3.00 44.26 23.82
C ARG A 77 4.21 45.16 23.54
N GLN A 78 4.44 45.46 22.26
CA GLN A 78 5.57 46.28 21.80
C GLN A 78 5.54 47.75 22.23
N SER A 79 4.42 48.26 22.75
CA SER A 79 4.38 49.63 23.27
C SER A 79 5.34 49.88 24.43
N LYS A 80 5.95 48.82 25.00
CA LYS A 80 7.01 48.87 26.01
C LYS A 80 8.43 48.76 25.45
N THR A 81 8.61 48.55 24.14
CA THR A 81 9.92 48.35 23.51
C THR A 81 10.21 49.46 22.50
N GLU A 82 11.25 50.28 22.73
CA GLU A 82 11.67 51.40 21.86
C GLU A 82 12.36 50.93 20.55
N SER A 83 11.81 49.93 19.86
CA SER A 83 12.40 49.45 18.60
C SER A 83 11.87 50.22 17.39
N THR A 84 12.75 50.86 16.62
CA THR A 84 12.42 51.57 15.36
C THR A 84 12.97 50.83 14.13
N GLY A 85 12.37 51.04 12.95
CA GLY A 85 12.87 50.51 11.67
C GLY A 85 12.60 49.01 11.42
N VAL A 86 13.57 48.27 10.87
CA VAL A 86 13.44 46.85 10.48
C VAL A 86 13.06 45.94 11.67
N ALA A 87 13.57 46.26 12.87
CA ALA A 87 13.25 45.55 14.09
C ALA A 87 11.77 45.67 14.49
N PHE A 88 11.13 46.79 14.19
CA PHE A 88 9.69 47.01 14.42
C PHE A 88 8.84 46.10 13.51
N GLU A 89 9.24 45.97 12.25
CA GLU A 89 8.48 45.19 11.26
C GLU A 89 8.64 43.68 11.44
N GLU A 90 9.77 43.25 12.00
CA GLU A 90 9.96 41.88 12.50
C GLU A 90 9.11 41.60 13.74
N ALA A 91 9.21 42.47 14.76
CA ALA A 91 8.41 42.35 15.98
C ALA A 91 6.92 42.26 15.66
N LYS A 92 6.43 43.08 14.70
CA LYS A 92 5.03 43.08 14.24
C LYS A 92 4.59 41.73 13.69
N LYS A 93 5.46 41.02 12.95
CA LYS A 93 5.17 39.67 12.43
C LYS A 93 5.12 38.62 13.54
N ILE A 94 5.95 38.73 14.56
CA ILE A 94 5.95 37.84 15.73
C ILE A 94 4.63 37.97 16.47
N ASN A 95 4.22 39.20 16.78
CA ASN A 95 2.94 39.45 17.45
C ASN A 95 1.73 39.09 16.57
N GLN A 96 1.85 39.23 15.24
CA GLN A 96 0.84 38.73 14.32
C GLN A 96 0.64 37.22 14.47
N SER A 97 1.71 36.44 14.58
CA SER A 97 1.59 34.97 14.71
C SER A 97 0.89 34.53 16.00
N LEU A 98 1.19 35.19 17.14
CA LEU A 98 0.55 34.96 18.44
C LEU A 98 -0.89 35.46 18.48
N LEU A 99 -1.16 36.63 17.88
CA LEU A 99 -2.52 37.16 17.73
C LEU A 99 -3.40 36.23 16.90
N MET A 100 -2.89 35.69 15.78
CA MET A 100 -3.63 34.73 14.97
C MET A 100 -3.86 33.42 15.72
N LEU A 101 -2.90 32.98 16.53
CA LEU A 101 -3.06 31.82 17.41
C LEU A 101 -4.17 32.05 18.44
N GLY A 102 -4.18 33.21 19.12
CA GLY A 102 -5.23 33.56 20.08
C GLY A 102 -6.61 33.66 19.44
N ARG A 103 -6.70 34.28 18.25
CA ARG A 103 -7.94 34.31 17.47
C ARG A 103 -8.42 32.90 17.15
N ALA A 104 -7.53 32.05 16.63
CA ALA A 104 -7.86 30.66 16.32
C ALA A 104 -8.39 29.94 17.57
N MET A 105 -7.70 30.05 18.71
CA MET A 105 -8.15 29.44 19.97
C MET A 105 -9.54 29.91 20.39
N ASN A 106 -9.82 31.22 20.35
CA ASN A 106 -11.14 31.75 20.69
C ASN A 106 -12.25 31.20 19.77
N SER A 107 -11.95 31.03 18.47
CA SER A 107 -12.88 30.37 17.53
C SER A 107 -13.07 28.88 17.82
N PHE A 108 -12.10 28.21 18.46
CA PHE A 108 -12.26 26.81 18.88
C PHE A 108 -12.98 26.68 20.22
N SER A 109 -12.82 27.63 21.15
CA SER A 109 -13.54 27.65 22.43
C SER A 109 -15.02 28.00 22.27
N ASP A 110 -15.35 28.93 21.36
CA ASP A 110 -16.72 29.41 21.15
C ASP A 110 -17.59 28.47 20.29
N ARG A 111 -17.09 27.28 19.95
CA ARG A 111 -17.83 26.27 19.15
C ARG A 111 -18.93 25.58 19.96
N LYS A 112 -19.93 26.36 20.39
CA LYS A 112 -21.24 25.86 20.82
C LYS A 112 -22.27 25.74 19.68
N GLY A 113 -21.88 26.01 18.43
CA GLY A 113 -22.68 25.68 17.25
C GLY A 113 -22.59 26.73 16.15
N GLY A 114 -22.09 26.33 14.97
CA GLY A 114 -22.18 27.13 13.73
C GLY A 114 -20.98 28.03 13.40
N ASP A 115 -20.13 27.59 12.48
CA ASP A 115 -19.56 28.39 11.39
C ASP A 115 -18.67 29.62 11.61
N ALA A 116 -18.01 29.79 12.77
CA ALA A 116 -16.85 30.69 12.82
C ALA A 116 -15.58 30.02 12.24
N PHE A 117 -15.46 29.93 10.91
CA PHE A 117 -14.26 29.38 10.26
C PHE A 117 -13.10 30.39 10.34
N ILE A 118 -12.29 30.33 11.40
CA ILE A 118 -10.99 31.00 11.37
C ILE A 118 -10.03 30.19 10.51
N SER A 119 -9.56 30.81 9.42
CA SER A 119 -8.57 30.23 8.53
C SER A 119 -7.24 30.02 9.26
N LEU A 120 -6.97 28.77 9.66
CA LEU A 120 -5.67 28.33 10.18
C LEU A 120 -4.49 28.59 9.22
N ARG A 121 -4.77 29.04 7.99
CA ARG A 121 -3.78 29.48 7.00
C ARG A 121 -3.25 30.90 7.24
N ALA A 122 -3.85 31.68 8.15
CA ALA A 122 -3.45 33.06 8.42
C ALA A 122 -2.03 33.19 9.00
N SER A 123 -1.52 32.16 9.67
CA SER A 123 -0.13 32.08 10.15
C SER A 123 0.47 30.70 9.85
N LYS A 124 1.78 30.66 9.59
CA LYS A 124 2.51 29.40 9.47
C LYS A 124 2.43 28.58 10.77
N LEU A 125 2.45 29.26 11.92
CA LEU A 125 2.34 28.64 13.24
C LEU A 125 0.98 27.96 13.43
N THR A 126 -0.12 28.65 13.16
CA THR A 126 -1.47 28.08 13.28
C THR A 126 -1.69 26.92 12.31
N ARG A 127 -1.00 26.93 11.16
CA ARG A 127 -1.02 25.81 10.21
C ARG A 127 -0.26 24.60 10.73
N LEU A 128 0.91 24.80 11.35
CA LEU A 128 1.68 23.71 11.95
C LEU A 128 0.97 23.11 13.15
N LEU A 129 0.28 23.93 13.93
CA LEU A 129 -0.45 23.51 15.13
C LEU A 129 -1.92 23.17 14.86
N SER A 130 -2.33 23.03 13.59
CA SER A 130 -3.74 22.80 13.23
C SER A 130 -4.33 21.56 13.88
N GLU A 131 -3.52 20.51 14.08
CA GLU A 131 -3.96 19.26 14.72
C GLU A 131 -4.05 19.40 16.25
N SER A 132 -3.41 20.41 16.85
CA SER A 132 -3.38 20.66 18.30
C SER A 132 -4.65 21.37 18.82
N PHE A 133 -5.43 22.00 17.94
CA PHE A 133 -6.67 22.71 18.30
C PHE A 133 -7.88 22.13 17.57
N GLY A 134 -8.72 21.38 18.27
CA GLY A 134 -9.89 20.70 17.72
C GLY A 134 -9.58 19.48 16.84
N GLY A 135 -8.33 19.05 16.78
CA GLY A 135 -7.84 17.96 15.93
C GLY A 135 -7.57 16.64 16.66
N ASN A 136 -6.79 15.78 16.00
CA ASN A 136 -6.30 14.52 16.56
C ASN A 136 -4.98 14.75 17.33
N SER A 137 -5.05 15.31 18.54
CA SER A 137 -3.88 15.53 19.39
C SER A 137 -4.26 15.56 20.86
N LYS A 138 -3.36 15.06 21.71
CA LYS A 138 -3.38 15.38 23.15
C LYS A 138 -2.49 16.59 23.35
N THR A 139 -3.08 17.71 23.77
CA THR A 139 -2.39 19.00 23.79
C THR A 139 -2.37 19.54 25.21
N TRP A 140 -1.19 19.97 25.63
CA TRP A 140 -0.97 20.65 26.91
C TRP A 140 -0.41 22.03 26.63
N MET A 141 -0.92 23.02 27.35
CA MET A 141 -0.41 24.38 27.32
C MET A 141 0.19 24.71 28.68
N LEU A 142 1.43 25.19 28.70
CA LEU A 142 2.08 25.71 29.90
C LEU A 142 2.02 27.24 29.86
N ALA A 143 1.28 27.84 30.79
CA ALA A 143 1.21 29.29 30.96
C ALA A 143 2.29 29.74 31.94
N THR A 144 3.35 30.37 31.43
CA THR A 144 4.43 30.95 32.24
C THR A 144 4.12 32.42 32.54
N VAL A 145 3.97 32.76 33.81
CA VAL A 145 3.59 34.12 34.25
C VAL A 145 4.63 34.69 35.21
N SER A 146 4.71 36.03 35.26
CA SER A 146 5.57 36.75 36.20
C SER A 146 4.77 37.11 37.45
N THR A 147 5.40 36.98 38.63
CA THR A 147 4.83 37.39 39.92
C THR A 147 5.07 38.88 40.23
N ALA A 148 5.81 39.59 39.37
CA ALA A 148 6.15 40.99 39.60
C ALA A 148 4.95 41.91 39.33
N ALA A 149 4.74 42.91 40.21
CA ALA A 149 3.59 43.81 40.12
C ALA A 149 3.56 44.64 38.82
N ASN A 150 4.72 44.99 38.26
CA ASN A 150 4.84 45.71 36.99
C ASN A 150 4.36 44.88 35.77
N ASN A 151 4.27 43.56 35.92
CA ASN A 151 3.85 42.63 34.87
C ASN A 151 2.40 42.16 35.03
N LEU A 152 1.64 42.70 35.99
CA LEU A 152 0.28 42.26 36.30
C LEU A 152 -0.63 42.20 35.05
N THR A 153 -0.57 43.21 34.18
CA THR A 153 -1.37 43.26 32.95
C THR A 153 -1.04 42.13 31.98
N GLU A 154 0.24 41.77 31.84
CA GLU A 154 0.67 40.67 30.97
C GLU A 154 0.25 39.33 31.59
N THR A 155 0.43 39.18 32.91
CA THR A 155 0.02 37.99 33.66
C THR A 155 -1.48 37.72 33.52
N ILE A 156 -2.34 38.74 33.65
CA ILE A 156 -3.78 38.60 33.41
C ILE A 156 -4.05 38.15 31.97
N SER A 157 -3.41 38.78 31.00
CA SER A 157 -3.59 38.44 29.58
C SER A 157 -3.20 36.99 29.27
N THR A 158 -2.10 36.49 29.86
CA THR A 158 -1.66 35.09 29.71
C THR A 158 -2.64 34.11 30.37
N LEU A 159 -3.22 34.46 31.53
CA LEU A 159 -4.19 33.61 32.22
C LEU A 159 -5.53 33.54 31.47
N GLU A 160 -6.03 34.65 30.94
CA GLU A 160 -7.21 34.67 30.06
C GLU A 160 -7.00 33.78 28.83
N TYR A 161 -5.81 33.87 28.23
CA TYR A 161 -5.43 33.05 27.09
C TYR A 161 -5.44 31.55 27.44
N ALA A 162 -4.88 31.17 28.59
CA ALA A 162 -4.89 29.80 29.08
C ALA A 162 -6.31 29.28 29.39
N GLN A 163 -7.18 30.15 29.92
CA GLN A 163 -8.58 29.82 30.17
C GLN A 163 -9.32 29.49 28.87
N ASN A 164 -9.11 30.27 27.81
CA ASN A 164 -9.72 30.01 26.50
C ASN A 164 -9.19 28.69 25.90
N ALA A 165 -7.89 28.42 26.02
CA ALA A 165 -7.30 27.17 25.56
C ALA A 165 -7.90 25.95 26.27
N MET A 166 -8.24 26.07 27.57
CA MET A 166 -8.86 24.99 28.35
C MET A 166 -10.27 24.62 27.86
N ALA A 167 -11.00 25.55 27.24
CA ALA A 167 -12.32 25.29 26.67
C ALA A 167 -12.28 24.50 25.35
N ILE A 168 -11.11 24.34 24.73
CA ILE A 168 -10.96 23.61 23.47
C ILE A 168 -10.98 22.09 23.73
N THR A 169 -11.88 21.39 23.04
CA THR A 169 -11.97 19.92 23.11
C THR A 169 -11.36 19.26 21.88
N ASN A 170 -10.33 18.45 22.06
CA ASN A 170 -9.70 17.65 20.99
C ASN A 170 -10.32 16.25 20.89
N LYS A 171 -10.29 15.68 19.68
CA LYS A 171 -10.76 14.30 19.40
C LYS A 171 -9.56 13.40 19.10
N ALA A 172 -8.81 13.07 20.15
CA ALA A 172 -7.63 12.21 20.05
C ALA A 172 -8.02 10.75 19.70
N LYS A 173 -7.32 10.18 18.71
CA LYS A 173 -7.44 8.82 18.19
C LYS A 173 -6.03 8.25 17.99
N VAL A 174 -5.89 6.94 18.16
CA VAL A 174 -4.64 6.24 17.86
C VAL A 174 -4.36 6.36 16.36
N ASN A 175 -3.15 6.78 15.99
CA ASN A 175 -2.74 6.86 14.60
C ASN A 175 -2.50 5.45 14.07
N LYS A 176 -3.10 5.15 12.92
CA LYS A 176 -2.87 3.92 12.17
C LYS A 176 -1.81 4.16 11.10
N THR A 177 -0.97 3.17 10.83
CA THR A 177 -0.03 3.23 9.70
C THR A 177 -0.73 2.87 8.38
N ALA A 178 -0.08 3.17 7.24
CA ALA A 178 -0.62 2.82 5.93
C ALA A 178 -0.88 1.31 5.79
N LYS A 179 0.00 0.48 6.36
CA LYS A 179 -0.15 -0.99 6.39
C LYS A 179 -1.40 -1.43 7.15
N ASP A 180 -1.74 -0.76 8.25
CA ASP A 180 -2.94 -1.11 9.03
C ASP A 180 -4.24 -0.76 8.28
N LEU A 181 -4.21 0.28 7.45
CA LEU A 181 -5.35 0.65 6.59
C LEU A 181 -5.56 -0.39 5.50
N GLU A 182 -4.48 -0.82 4.84
CA GLU A 182 -4.50 -1.90 3.84
C GLU A 182 -4.96 -3.23 4.47
N TYR A 183 -4.50 -3.56 5.69
CA TYR A 183 -4.94 -4.77 6.40
C TYR A 183 -6.44 -4.75 6.71
N ASP A 184 -6.98 -3.63 7.22
CA ASP A 184 -8.41 -3.49 7.49
C ASP A 184 -9.25 -3.63 6.19
N GLU A 185 -8.73 -3.20 5.04
CA GLU A 185 -9.38 -3.36 3.72
C GLU A 185 -9.32 -4.82 3.24
N ILE A 186 -8.16 -5.47 3.35
CA ILE A 186 -7.97 -6.88 2.99
C ILE A 186 -8.87 -7.78 3.83
N GLN A 187 -8.99 -7.53 5.14
CA GLN A 187 -9.88 -8.29 6.03
C GLN A 187 -11.35 -8.17 5.63
N LYS A 188 -11.79 -6.96 5.23
CA LYS A 188 -13.16 -6.75 4.72
C LYS A 188 -13.38 -7.50 3.41
N LEU A 189 -12.42 -7.44 2.49
CA LEU A 189 -12.51 -8.17 1.22
C LEU A 189 -12.55 -9.68 1.43
N ALA A 190 -11.70 -10.21 2.33
CA ALA A 190 -11.69 -11.62 2.69
C ALA A 190 -13.05 -12.06 3.25
N TRP A 191 -13.66 -11.27 4.14
CA TRP A 191 -14.98 -11.56 4.68
C TRP A 191 -16.08 -11.57 3.59
N VAL A 192 -16.06 -10.60 2.68
CA VAL A 192 -17.02 -10.56 1.56
C VAL A 192 -16.84 -11.76 0.62
N LEU A 193 -15.60 -12.13 0.33
CA LEU A 193 -15.30 -13.29 -0.51
C LEU A 193 -15.74 -14.60 0.17
N GLN A 194 -15.55 -14.72 1.49
CA GLN A 194 -16.01 -15.89 2.24
C GLN A 194 -17.53 -16.05 2.14
N ILE A 195 -18.29 -14.97 2.26
CA ILE A 195 -19.74 -15.00 2.10
C ILE A 195 -20.14 -15.45 0.70
N ARG A 196 -19.46 -14.93 -0.34
CA ARG A 196 -19.75 -15.32 -1.72
C ARG A 196 -19.45 -16.81 -1.98
N LEU A 197 -18.35 -17.31 -1.43
CA LEU A 197 -18.00 -18.73 -1.51
C LEU A 197 -19.04 -19.60 -0.81
N ASP A 198 -19.52 -19.20 0.38
CA ASP A 198 -20.56 -19.92 1.11
C ASP A 198 -21.89 -19.95 0.32
N ASP A 199 -22.25 -18.85 -0.35
CA ASP A 199 -23.48 -18.77 -1.16
C ASP A 199 -23.35 -19.59 -2.46
N GLU A 200 -22.18 -19.58 -3.10
CA GLU A 200 -21.90 -20.46 -4.24
C GLU A 200 -21.94 -21.93 -3.84
N ALA A 201 -21.37 -22.30 -2.68
CA ALA A 201 -21.40 -23.66 -2.16
C ALA A 201 -22.83 -24.15 -1.89
N LYS A 202 -23.70 -23.29 -1.32
CA LYS A 202 -25.13 -23.58 -1.17
C LYS A 202 -25.82 -23.76 -2.52
N GLY A 203 -25.49 -22.92 -3.51
CA GLY A 203 -26.01 -23.03 -4.88
C GLY A 203 -25.65 -24.37 -5.53
N ILE A 204 -24.39 -24.79 -5.44
CA ILE A 204 -23.92 -26.08 -5.94
C ILE A 204 -24.62 -27.24 -5.22
N SER A 205 -24.74 -27.17 -3.89
CA SER A 205 -25.44 -28.21 -3.11
C SER A 205 -26.92 -28.34 -3.48
N ALA A 206 -27.59 -27.23 -3.77
CA ALA A 206 -28.98 -27.23 -4.21
C ALA A 206 -29.14 -27.86 -5.61
N LEU A 207 -28.22 -27.54 -6.54
CA LEU A 207 -28.21 -28.14 -7.87
C LEU A 207 -27.93 -29.65 -7.81
N ASP A 208 -26.97 -30.08 -6.97
CA ASP A 208 -26.66 -31.50 -6.76
C ASP A 208 -27.87 -32.27 -6.19
N ALA A 209 -28.63 -31.67 -5.27
CA ALA A 209 -29.87 -32.26 -4.75
C ALA A 209 -30.96 -32.41 -5.82
N GLN A 210 -31.13 -31.41 -6.70
CA GLN A 210 -32.06 -31.50 -7.83
C GLN A 210 -31.65 -32.59 -8.82
N ILE A 211 -30.35 -32.74 -9.11
CA ILE A 211 -29.83 -33.80 -9.97
C ILE A 211 -30.10 -35.19 -9.36
N GLN A 212 -29.95 -35.36 -8.05
CA GLN A 212 -30.25 -36.63 -7.38
C GLN A 212 -31.76 -36.95 -7.42
N GLY A 213 -32.62 -35.95 -7.19
CA GLY A 213 -34.08 -36.12 -7.30
C GLY A 213 -34.52 -36.58 -8.70
N LEU A 214 -34.04 -35.88 -9.74
CA LEU A 214 -34.36 -36.22 -11.13
C LEU A 214 -33.86 -37.62 -11.53
N ARG A 215 -32.69 -38.05 -11.04
CA ARG A 215 -32.21 -39.42 -11.26
C ARG A 215 -33.16 -40.46 -10.67
N GLY A 216 -33.60 -40.26 -9.43
CA GLY A 216 -34.56 -41.16 -8.78
C GLY A 216 -35.90 -41.23 -9.52
N GLU A 217 -36.38 -40.10 -10.05
CA GLU A 217 -37.57 -40.06 -10.91
C GLU A 217 -37.37 -40.86 -12.21
N ILE A 218 -36.26 -40.65 -12.91
CA ILE A 218 -35.91 -41.37 -14.15
C ILE A 218 -35.83 -42.88 -13.89
N ASP A 219 -35.19 -43.31 -12.81
CA ASP A 219 -35.06 -44.74 -12.46
C ASP A 219 -36.44 -45.38 -12.14
N CYS A 220 -37.30 -44.64 -11.44
CA CYS A 220 -38.69 -45.07 -11.19
C CYS A 220 -39.49 -45.20 -12.48
N MET A 221 -39.35 -44.26 -13.42
CA MET A 221 -40.04 -44.31 -14.71
C MET A 221 -39.51 -45.42 -15.62
N LYS A 222 -38.19 -45.65 -15.64
CA LYS A 222 -37.57 -46.78 -16.33
C LYS A 222 -38.12 -48.12 -15.83
N SER A 223 -38.25 -48.27 -14.50
CA SER A 223 -38.85 -49.46 -13.90
C SER A 223 -40.31 -49.64 -14.34
N LYS A 224 -41.13 -48.57 -14.29
CA LYS A 224 -42.53 -48.63 -14.76
C LYS A 224 -42.66 -48.98 -16.24
N LEU A 225 -41.75 -48.50 -17.09
CA LEU A 225 -41.72 -48.80 -18.52
C LEU A 225 -41.48 -50.29 -18.78
N THR A 226 -40.70 -50.98 -17.95
CA THR A 226 -40.47 -52.43 -18.08
C THR A 226 -41.70 -53.29 -17.75
N PHE A 227 -42.67 -52.74 -17.02
CA PHE A 227 -43.90 -53.44 -16.60
C PHE A 227 -45.16 -52.95 -17.32
N ALA A 228 -45.05 -51.97 -18.21
CA ALA A 228 -46.18 -51.49 -19.00
C ALA A 228 -46.55 -52.52 -20.08
N SER A 229 -47.85 -52.68 -20.36
CA SER A 229 -48.36 -53.59 -21.41
C SER A 229 -49.34 -52.90 -22.36
N ASP A 230 -49.55 -51.59 -22.18
CA ASP A 230 -50.52 -50.78 -22.92
C ASP A 230 -49.75 -49.81 -23.83
N SER A 231 -50.01 -49.88 -25.15
CA SER A 231 -49.19 -49.21 -26.17
C SER A 231 -49.25 -47.68 -26.09
N LYS A 232 -50.33 -47.13 -25.54
CA LYS A 232 -50.50 -45.68 -25.40
C LYS A 232 -49.74 -45.14 -24.17
N VAL A 233 -49.75 -45.88 -23.08
CA VAL A 233 -49.04 -45.55 -21.84
C VAL A 233 -47.51 -45.65 -22.03
N GLU A 234 -47.04 -46.60 -22.83
CA GLU A 234 -45.61 -46.71 -23.17
C GLU A 234 -45.07 -45.52 -23.96
N ILE A 235 -45.87 -44.95 -24.87
CA ILE A 235 -45.45 -43.80 -25.69
C ILE A 235 -45.36 -42.55 -24.80
N GLU A 236 -46.40 -42.26 -24.02
CA GLU A 236 -46.42 -41.10 -23.11
C GLU A 236 -45.29 -41.19 -22.05
N LEU A 237 -44.98 -42.41 -21.57
CA LEU A 237 -43.89 -42.63 -20.60
C LEU A 237 -42.49 -42.49 -21.22
N LYS A 238 -42.33 -42.80 -22.52
CA LYS A 238 -41.07 -42.57 -23.25
C LYS A 238 -40.82 -41.08 -23.50
N GLU A 239 -41.84 -40.35 -23.93
CA GLU A 239 -41.75 -38.89 -24.14
C GLU A 239 -41.39 -38.17 -22.83
N ALA A 240 -42.07 -38.50 -21.73
CA ALA A 240 -41.78 -37.91 -20.41
C ALA A 240 -40.39 -38.29 -19.85
N LEU A 241 -39.81 -39.40 -20.31
CA LEU A 241 -38.48 -39.85 -19.92
C LEU A 241 -37.40 -39.10 -20.73
N GLU A 242 -37.60 -38.91 -22.02
CA GLU A 242 -36.71 -38.10 -22.86
C GLU A 242 -36.61 -36.66 -22.36
N GLU A 243 -37.74 -36.01 -22.03
CA GLU A 243 -37.75 -34.66 -21.46
C GLU A 243 -36.93 -34.56 -20.16
N ARG A 244 -37.06 -35.55 -19.27
CA ARG A 244 -36.33 -35.58 -18.00
C ARG A 244 -34.84 -35.89 -18.17
N GLU A 245 -34.47 -36.73 -19.13
CA GLU A 245 -33.07 -36.99 -19.48
C GLU A 245 -32.40 -35.74 -20.06
N GLU A 246 -33.12 -34.96 -20.88
CA GLU A 246 -32.64 -33.68 -21.42
C GLU A 246 -32.45 -32.62 -20.32
N LEU A 247 -33.42 -32.51 -19.40
CA LEU A 247 -33.32 -31.67 -18.20
C LEU A 247 -32.11 -32.04 -17.34
N LEU A 248 -31.87 -33.33 -17.08
CA LEU A 248 -30.69 -33.79 -16.32
C LEU A 248 -29.38 -33.40 -17.02
N LEU A 249 -29.34 -33.50 -18.35
CA LEU A 249 -28.17 -33.19 -19.15
C LEU A 249 -27.85 -31.68 -19.12
N SER A 250 -28.87 -30.82 -19.17
CA SER A 250 -28.71 -29.37 -19.04
C SER A 250 -28.23 -28.96 -17.64
N LEU A 251 -28.80 -29.53 -16.57
CA LEU A 251 -28.38 -29.27 -15.19
C LEU A 251 -26.95 -29.74 -14.91
N ARG A 252 -26.53 -30.89 -15.46
CA ARG A 252 -25.13 -31.35 -15.38
C ARG A 252 -24.18 -30.39 -16.08
N LYS A 253 -24.54 -29.85 -17.25
CA LYS A 253 -23.73 -28.85 -17.94
C LYS A 253 -23.58 -27.58 -17.10
N GLY A 254 -24.68 -27.08 -16.52
CA GLY A 254 -24.66 -25.94 -15.60
C GLY A 254 -23.78 -26.17 -14.36
N LEU A 255 -23.84 -27.37 -13.77
CA LEU A 255 -23.00 -27.75 -12.63
C LEU A 255 -21.51 -27.78 -12.99
N VAL A 256 -21.15 -28.31 -14.16
CA VAL A 256 -19.77 -28.35 -14.65
C VAL A 256 -19.24 -26.94 -14.94
N GLU A 257 -20.07 -26.07 -15.50
CA GLU A 257 -19.73 -24.66 -15.73
C GLU A 257 -19.46 -23.94 -14.39
N GLN A 258 -20.36 -24.09 -13.41
CA GLN A 258 -20.19 -23.52 -12.07
C GLN A 258 -18.98 -24.10 -11.33
N ARG A 259 -18.73 -25.41 -11.45
CA ARG A 259 -17.53 -26.07 -10.88
C ARG A 259 -16.24 -25.72 -11.60
N LYS A 260 -16.26 -25.29 -12.87
CA LYS A 260 -15.07 -24.73 -13.54
C LYS A 260 -14.74 -23.33 -13.01
N ILE A 261 -15.77 -22.55 -12.69
CA ILE A 261 -15.63 -21.20 -12.12
C ILE A 261 -15.12 -21.30 -10.67
N SER A 262 -15.64 -22.24 -9.86
CA SER A 262 -15.22 -22.44 -8.46
C SER A 262 -14.04 -23.39 -8.26
N GLY A 263 -13.78 -24.29 -9.23
CA GLY A 263 -12.76 -25.34 -9.17
C GLY A 263 -11.55 -25.11 -10.06
N SER A 264 -11.37 -23.92 -10.62
CA SER A 264 -10.02 -23.47 -10.93
C SER A 264 -9.31 -23.31 -9.59
N SER A 265 -8.64 -24.39 -9.14
CA SER A 265 -7.53 -24.30 -8.18
C SER A 265 -6.45 -23.46 -8.87
N ALA A 266 -6.71 -22.15 -8.95
CA ALA A 266 -5.76 -21.17 -9.36
C ALA A 266 -4.73 -21.19 -8.24
N ALA A 267 -3.59 -21.80 -8.55
CA ALA A 267 -2.48 -21.93 -7.63
C ALA A 267 -2.26 -20.58 -6.94
N LEU A 268 -2.39 -20.55 -5.61
CA LEU A 268 -2.55 -19.31 -4.87
C LEU A 268 -1.23 -18.52 -4.96
N VAL A 269 -1.22 -17.47 -5.78
CA VAL A 269 -0.03 -16.67 -6.03
C VAL A 269 0.27 -15.85 -4.77
N CYS A 270 1.35 -16.19 -4.07
CA CYS A 270 1.74 -15.55 -2.82
C CYS A 270 2.61 -14.31 -3.03
N PHE A 271 3.28 -14.21 -4.18
CA PHE A 271 3.89 -12.97 -4.66
C PHE A 271 3.97 -12.97 -6.19
N SER A 272 3.97 -11.78 -6.78
CA SER A 272 4.22 -11.57 -8.21
C SER A 272 5.10 -10.34 -8.41
N GLY A 273 6.10 -10.45 -9.28
CA GLY A 273 6.97 -9.34 -9.64
C GLY A 273 7.30 -9.38 -11.12
N THR A 274 7.47 -8.19 -11.72
CA THR A 274 7.81 -8.06 -13.14
C THR A 274 9.10 -7.26 -13.29
N CYS A 275 10.03 -7.75 -14.11
CA CYS A 275 11.25 -7.05 -14.49
C CYS A 275 11.36 -6.97 -16.02
N LYS A 276 12.09 -5.96 -16.49
CA LYS A 276 12.37 -5.75 -17.91
C LYS A 276 13.87 -5.70 -18.16
N THR A 277 14.28 -6.04 -19.38
CA THR A 277 15.68 -5.93 -19.81
C THR A 277 15.76 -5.59 -21.29
N SER A 278 16.79 -4.84 -21.65
CA SER A 278 17.15 -4.52 -23.04
C SER A 278 18.12 -5.56 -23.60
N LEU A 279 18.15 -5.66 -24.93
CA LEU A 279 19.08 -6.54 -25.64
C LEU A 279 20.26 -5.75 -26.25
N ALA A 280 20.38 -4.46 -25.92
CA ALA A 280 21.31 -3.52 -26.54
C ALA A 280 22.78 -3.94 -26.43
N ASN A 281 23.13 -4.58 -25.32
CA ASN A 281 24.51 -4.93 -24.98
C ASN A 281 24.89 -6.37 -25.36
N ILE A 282 23.97 -7.14 -25.96
CA ILE A 282 24.19 -8.55 -26.28
C ILE A 282 24.66 -8.65 -27.75
N PRO A 283 25.95 -8.89 -28.02
CA PRO A 283 26.43 -8.99 -29.39
C PRO A 283 25.90 -10.26 -30.06
N PHE A 284 25.69 -10.18 -31.38
CA PHE A 284 25.27 -11.31 -32.20
C PHE A 284 26.24 -12.49 -32.08
N GLY A 285 25.70 -13.70 -31.88
CA GLY A 285 26.47 -14.94 -31.74
C GLY A 285 27.10 -15.15 -30.36
N SER A 286 26.78 -14.29 -29.38
CA SER A 286 27.26 -14.44 -28.00
C SER A 286 26.18 -14.98 -27.05
N TYR A 287 26.61 -15.71 -26.03
CA TYR A 287 25.77 -16.09 -24.90
C TYR A 287 26.01 -15.10 -23.77
N GLU A 288 25.03 -14.26 -23.47
CA GLU A 288 25.10 -13.37 -22.30
C GLU A 288 24.25 -13.94 -21.17
N VAL A 289 24.81 -13.93 -19.96
CA VAL A 289 24.09 -14.30 -18.73
C VAL A 289 23.50 -13.03 -18.15
N THR A 290 22.18 -12.88 -18.30
CA THR A 290 21.44 -11.74 -17.74
C THR A 290 20.85 -12.16 -16.41
N THR A 291 21.31 -11.53 -15.33
CA THR A 291 20.73 -11.68 -13.99
C THR A 291 19.71 -10.58 -13.76
N LEU A 292 18.45 -10.96 -13.56
CA LEU A 292 17.36 -10.03 -13.35
C LEU A 292 16.88 -10.10 -11.91
N VAL A 293 16.90 -8.95 -11.24
CA VAL A 293 16.28 -8.80 -9.92
C VAL A 293 14.80 -8.61 -10.10
N VAL A 294 14.00 -9.47 -9.48
CA VAL A 294 12.54 -9.35 -9.51
C VAL A 294 12.11 -8.41 -8.39
N PRO A 295 11.57 -7.21 -8.70
CA PRO A 295 11.17 -6.24 -7.69
C PRO A 295 9.87 -6.69 -7.02
N CYS A 296 10.00 -7.46 -5.95
CA CYS A 296 8.89 -7.83 -5.09
C CYS A 296 8.97 -7.00 -3.81
N TYR A 297 8.24 -5.90 -3.79
CA TYR A 297 8.07 -5.10 -2.58
C TYR A 297 7.35 -5.98 -1.54
N MET A 298 7.80 -5.95 -0.28
CA MET A 298 7.24 -6.73 0.85
C MET A 298 7.80 -8.15 1.09
N LEU A 299 8.83 -8.59 0.36
CA LEU A 299 9.55 -9.81 0.71
C LEU A 299 10.45 -9.61 1.94
N ALA A 300 10.40 -10.55 2.88
CA ALA A 300 11.42 -10.67 3.91
C ALA A 300 12.66 -11.36 3.30
N GLY A 301 13.81 -10.69 3.32
CA GLY A 301 15.06 -11.19 2.72
C GLY A 301 15.42 -10.51 1.39
N PRO A 302 16.50 -10.96 0.72
CA PRO A 302 16.88 -10.44 -0.59
C PRO A 302 15.82 -10.75 -1.64
N PRO A 303 15.58 -9.85 -2.61
CA PRO A 303 14.63 -10.09 -3.69
C PRO A 303 15.09 -11.28 -4.57
N PRO A 304 14.15 -12.03 -5.18
CA PRO A 304 14.47 -13.13 -6.06
C PRO A 304 15.32 -12.68 -7.26
N PHE A 305 16.30 -13.51 -7.62
CA PHE A 305 17.17 -13.26 -8.77
C PHE A 305 16.94 -14.34 -9.83
N LEU A 306 16.45 -13.94 -11.00
CA LEU A 306 16.24 -14.83 -12.14
C LEU A 306 17.50 -14.83 -13.02
N ILE A 307 18.03 -16.01 -13.31
CA ILE A 307 19.16 -16.18 -14.23
C ILE A 307 18.61 -16.67 -15.58
N CYS A 308 18.81 -15.86 -16.61
CA CYS A 308 18.43 -16.16 -17.98
C CYS A 308 19.67 -16.06 -18.89
N HIS A 309 19.86 -17.04 -19.76
CA HIS A 309 20.86 -16.96 -20.82
C HIS A 309 20.16 -16.50 -22.10
N ILE A 310 20.67 -15.42 -22.68
CA ILE A 310 20.12 -14.82 -23.88
C ILE A 310 21.16 -14.93 -24.99
N HIS A 311 20.71 -15.43 -26.14
CA HIS A 311 21.55 -15.58 -27.33
C HIS A 311 20.84 -14.98 -28.54
N VAL A 312 21.40 -13.91 -29.09
CA VAL A 312 20.90 -13.24 -30.29
C VAL A 312 21.74 -13.68 -31.48
N HIS A 313 21.12 -14.17 -32.54
CA HIS A 313 21.85 -14.55 -33.76
C HIS A 313 21.07 -14.18 -35.02
N LEU A 314 21.81 -14.02 -36.12
CA LEU A 314 21.25 -13.89 -37.45
C LEU A 314 21.10 -15.28 -38.07
N THR A 315 19.92 -15.57 -38.61
CA THR A 315 19.68 -16.79 -39.39
C THR A 315 20.26 -16.65 -40.80
N GLU A 316 20.33 -17.78 -41.52
CA GLU A 316 20.80 -17.81 -42.92
C GLU A 316 20.01 -16.87 -43.84
N ASP A 317 18.73 -16.63 -43.52
CA ASP A 317 17.83 -15.74 -44.26
C ASP A 317 17.91 -14.25 -43.83
N SER A 318 18.92 -13.86 -43.05
CA SER A 318 19.09 -12.51 -42.48
C SER A 318 18.00 -12.07 -41.48
N PHE A 319 17.26 -13.01 -40.90
CA PHE A 319 16.30 -12.73 -39.81
C PHE A 319 17.02 -12.73 -38.46
N VAL A 320 16.53 -11.94 -37.52
CA VAL A 320 17.09 -11.93 -36.16
C VAL A 320 16.34 -12.93 -35.28
N ALA A 321 17.06 -13.87 -34.68
CA ALA A 321 16.52 -14.85 -33.76
C ALA A 321 17.08 -14.64 -32.34
N VAL A 322 16.16 -14.51 -31.37
CA VAL A 322 16.49 -14.38 -29.94
C VAL A 322 16.13 -15.68 -29.24
N LEU A 323 17.14 -16.39 -28.75
CA LEU A 323 17.00 -17.61 -27.97
C LEU A 323 17.14 -17.30 -26.48
N LEU A 324 16.11 -17.63 -25.70
CA LEU A 324 16.06 -17.47 -24.25
C LEU A 324 16.13 -18.84 -23.58
N ARG A 325 17.03 -18.98 -22.61
CA ARG A 325 17.10 -20.15 -21.73
C ARG A 325 17.01 -19.71 -20.28
N LEU A 326 15.88 -19.97 -19.63
CA LEU A 326 15.73 -19.78 -18.19
C LEU A 326 16.52 -20.88 -17.47
N ARG A 327 17.36 -20.51 -16.51
CA ARG A 327 18.19 -21.46 -15.74
C ARG A 327 17.62 -21.69 -14.35
N GLU A 328 17.66 -20.67 -13.51
CA GLU A 328 17.25 -20.81 -12.12
C GLU A 328 16.71 -19.50 -11.53
N LEU A 329 15.96 -19.63 -10.44
CA LEU A 329 15.57 -18.52 -9.57
C LEU A 329 16.25 -18.66 -8.20
N GLN A 330 17.07 -17.69 -7.82
CA GLN A 330 17.70 -17.66 -6.50
C GLN A 330 16.86 -16.84 -5.50
N HIS A 331 17.02 -17.13 -4.21
CA HIS A 331 16.32 -16.46 -3.10
C HIS A 331 14.79 -16.52 -3.21
N LEU A 332 14.26 -17.70 -3.57
CA LEU A 332 12.83 -17.94 -3.41
C LEU A 332 12.45 -17.84 -1.92
N PRO A 333 11.45 -17.04 -1.54
CA PRO A 333 10.99 -16.99 -0.15
C PRO A 333 10.45 -18.33 0.34
N ASP A 334 10.76 -18.70 1.59
CA ASP A 334 10.42 -20.00 2.17
C ASP A 334 8.91 -20.30 2.22
N TYR A 335 8.07 -19.26 2.20
CA TYR A 335 6.62 -19.40 2.20
C TYR A 335 6.04 -19.73 0.81
N ALA A 336 6.82 -19.68 -0.27
CA ALA A 336 6.41 -20.07 -1.62
C ALA A 336 6.58 -21.58 -1.84
N THR A 337 5.87 -22.37 -1.04
CA THR A 337 6.01 -23.84 -0.95
C THR A 337 5.45 -24.60 -2.16
N GLY A 338 4.55 -23.98 -2.94
CA GLY A 338 3.91 -24.57 -4.11
C GLY A 338 4.77 -24.54 -5.37
N GLY A 339 5.84 -23.73 -5.37
CA GLY A 339 6.78 -23.58 -6.47
C GLY A 339 6.72 -22.20 -7.12
N VAL A 340 7.28 -22.10 -8.32
CA VAL A 340 7.43 -20.85 -9.07
C VAL A 340 7.00 -21.04 -10.50
N GLN A 341 6.37 -20.02 -11.05
CA GLN A 341 6.07 -19.91 -12.47
C GLN A 341 6.67 -18.63 -13.04
N VAL A 342 7.24 -18.72 -14.25
CA VAL A 342 7.82 -17.56 -14.96
C VAL A 342 7.11 -17.40 -16.30
N THR A 343 6.71 -16.17 -16.60
CA THR A 343 6.12 -15.78 -17.89
C THR A 343 7.02 -14.78 -18.57
N VAL A 344 7.31 -15.00 -19.85
CA VAL A 344 8.25 -14.19 -20.65
C VAL A 344 7.56 -13.69 -21.91
N TRP A 345 7.71 -12.41 -22.24
CA TRP A 345 7.15 -11.82 -23.46
C TRP A 345 7.90 -10.55 -23.90
N PHE A 346 7.73 -10.16 -25.16
CA PHE A 346 8.21 -8.86 -25.65
C PHE A 346 7.14 -7.77 -25.53
N GLU A 347 7.55 -6.55 -25.19
CA GLU A 347 6.68 -5.38 -25.08
C GLU A 347 5.85 -5.19 -26.37
N GLY A 348 4.54 -4.99 -26.22
CA GLY A 348 3.60 -4.89 -27.36
C GLY A 348 3.18 -6.23 -27.99
N HIS A 349 3.78 -7.36 -27.59
CA HIS A 349 3.55 -8.69 -28.18
C HIS A 349 3.12 -9.75 -27.15
N TYR A 350 2.16 -9.44 -26.28
CA TYR A 350 1.70 -10.36 -25.21
C TYR A 350 1.11 -11.67 -25.75
N SER A 351 0.59 -11.71 -26.98
CA SER A 351 0.12 -12.94 -27.62
C SER A 351 1.23 -13.98 -27.84
N SER A 352 2.49 -13.57 -27.79
CA SER A 352 3.67 -14.45 -27.86
C SER A 352 4.23 -14.83 -26.48
N ALA A 353 3.49 -14.52 -25.40
CA ALA A 353 3.91 -14.83 -24.05
C ALA A 353 4.07 -16.34 -23.85
N VAL A 354 5.18 -16.73 -23.24
CA VAL A 354 5.50 -18.13 -22.92
C VAL A 354 5.63 -18.27 -21.43
N GLN A 355 4.93 -19.26 -20.89
CA GLN A 355 4.85 -19.51 -19.46
C GLN A 355 5.49 -20.86 -19.14
N THR A 356 6.30 -20.92 -18.09
CA THR A 356 6.86 -22.19 -17.60
C THR A 356 5.78 -23.03 -16.93
N PRO A 357 5.95 -24.36 -16.82
CA PRO A 357 5.26 -25.13 -15.79
C PRO A 357 5.67 -24.61 -14.39
N ILE A 358 4.88 -24.97 -13.38
CA ILE A 358 5.22 -24.67 -11.98
C ILE A 358 6.40 -25.54 -11.58
N VAL A 359 7.51 -24.92 -11.18
CA VAL A 359 8.74 -25.59 -10.76
C VAL A 359 8.86 -25.52 -9.23
N ARG A 360 8.96 -26.67 -8.57
CA ARG A 360 9.16 -26.75 -7.12
C ARG A 360 10.64 -26.70 -6.74
N PRO A 361 10.99 -26.12 -5.57
CA PRO A 361 12.35 -26.18 -5.05
C PRO A 361 12.65 -27.59 -4.50
N ASN A 362 13.51 -28.36 -5.16
CA ASN A 362 13.94 -29.69 -4.71
C ASN A 362 15.20 -29.60 -3.84
N GLY A 363 15.11 -28.99 -2.65
CA GLY A 363 16.25 -28.83 -1.74
C GLY A 363 17.29 -27.80 -2.18
N GLY A 364 16.94 -26.93 -3.14
CA GLY A 364 17.75 -25.84 -3.68
C GLY A 364 16.91 -24.89 -4.54
N ASN A 365 17.57 -23.99 -5.28
CA ASN A 365 16.92 -23.03 -6.17
C ASN A 365 16.05 -23.74 -7.25
N PRO A 366 14.82 -23.26 -7.54
CA PRO A 366 14.03 -23.74 -8.67
C PRO A 366 14.81 -23.68 -9.99
N GLN A 367 14.90 -24.81 -10.69
CA GLN A 367 15.59 -24.93 -11.99
C GLN A 367 14.57 -25.02 -13.12
N PHE A 368 14.69 -24.15 -14.12
CA PHE A 368 13.82 -24.12 -15.28
C PHE A 368 14.44 -24.88 -16.45
N SER A 369 13.59 -25.55 -17.23
CA SER A 369 13.97 -26.20 -18.49
C SER A 369 13.49 -25.43 -19.73
N LEU A 370 13.00 -24.20 -19.55
CA LEU A 370 12.43 -23.41 -20.64
C LEU A 370 13.52 -22.94 -21.60
N CYS A 371 13.36 -23.32 -22.87
CA CYS A 371 14.15 -22.84 -24.00
C CYS A 371 13.19 -22.30 -25.05
N GLN A 372 13.13 -20.98 -25.21
CA GLN A 372 12.20 -20.32 -26.13
C GLN A 372 12.95 -19.53 -27.20
N MET A 373 12.55 -19.68 -28.46
CA MET A 373 13.09 -18.92 -29.57
C MET A 373 12.03 -17.94 -30.09
N TYR A 374 12.44 -16.68 -30.26
CA TYR A 374 11.63 -15.63 -30.89
C TYR A 374 12.29 -15.26 -32.20
N LEU A 375 11.54 -15.39 -33.30
CA LEU A 375 11.99 -15.00 -34.62
C LEU A 375 11.45 -13.60 -34.93
N PHE A 376 12.35 -12.67 -35.12
CA PHE A 376 12.09 -11.32 -35.59
C PHE A 376 12.39 -11.23 -37.08
N GLY A 377 11.86 -10.20 -37.73
CA GLY A 377 12.08 -9.93 -39.15
C GLY A 377 13.56 -9.70 -39.53
N PRO A 378 13.81 -9.20 -40.75
CA PRO A 378 15.16 -8.85 -41.18
C PRO A 378 15.77 -7.80 -40.25
N HIS A 379 17.09 -7.81 -40.14
CA HIS A 379 17.82 -6.83 -39.35
C HIS A 379 17.66 -5.42 -39.95
N THR A 380 16.92 -4.55 -39.24
CA THR A 380 16.64 -3.17 -39.61
C THR A 380 16.98 -2.21 -38.48
N GLU A 381 17.21 -0.93 -38.80
CA GLU A 381 17.46 0.11 -37.78
C GLU A 381 16.31 0.22 -36.75
N ASP A 382 15.07 -0.02 -37.18
CA ASP A 382 13.91 -0.01 -36.27
C ASP A 382 13.97 -1.16 -35.26
N LEU A 383 14.44 -2.34 -35.68
CA LEU A 383 14.63 -3.49 -34.79
C LEU A 383 15.79 -3.26 -33.82
N GLU A 384 16.87 -2.61 -34.27
CA GLU A 384 17.95 -2.19 -33.37
C GLU A 384 17.49 -1.19 -32.31
N ARG A 385 16.71 -0.17 -32.71
CA ARG A 385 16.10 0.78 -31.76
C ARG A 385 15.15 0.09 -30.79
N PHE A 386 14.41 -0.91 -31.26
CA PHE A 386 13.57 -1.72 -30.38
C PHE A 386 14.39 -2.47 -29.33
N PHE A 387 15.50 -3.11 -29.71
CA PHE A 387 16.38 -3.82 -28.77
C PHE A 387 17.17 -2.90 -27.83
N GLN A 388 17.33 -1.61 -28.17
CA GLN A 388 17.90 -0.60 -27.27
C GLN A 388 17.00 -0.26 -26.08
N LEU A 389 15.70 -0.51 -26.17
CA LEU A 389 14.75 -0.29 -25.09
C LEU A 389 14.60 -1.55 -24.22
N ASP A 390 14.08 -1.39 -22.99
CA ASP A 390 13.76 -2.49 -22.10
C ASP A 390 12.49 -3.22 -22.58
N VAL A 391 12.66 -4.04 -23.62
CA VAL A 391 11.55 -4.68 -24.35
C VAL A 391 11.25 -6.10 -23.90
N LEU A 392 12.20 -6.80 -23.28
CA LEU A 392 12.00 -8.18 -22.86
C LEU A 392 11.50 -8.19 -21.41
N ASN A 393 10.27 -8.65 -21.22
CA ASN A 393 9.60 -8.70 -19.92
C ASN A 393 9.66 -10.11 -19.33
N PHE A 394 9.87 -10.18 -18.03
CA PHE A 394 9.75 -11.39 -17.23
C PHE A 394 8.81 -11.12 -16.05
N ARG A 395 7.80 -11.95 -15.88
CA ARG A 395 6.98 -12.01 -14.67
C ARG A 395 7.30 -13.28 -13.92
N VAL A 396 7.55 -13.17 -12.63
CA VAL A 396 7.79 -14.30 -11.73
C VAL A 396 6.69 -14.33 -10.69
N GLU A 397 6.02 -15.47 -10.58
CA GLU A 397 4.93 -15.72 -9.65
C GLU A 397 5.31 -16.86 -8.71
N GLY A 398 5.34 -16.57 -7.41
CA GLY A 398 5.50 -17.56 -6.36
C GLY A 398 4.16 -18.13 -5.97
N ILE A 399 4.09 -19.44 -5.79
CA ILE A 399 2.86 -20.17 -5.54
C ILE A 399 2.91 -20.77 -4.14
N MET A 400 1.82 -20.63 -3.39
CA MET A 400 1.60 -21.41 -2.18
C MET A 400 0.96 -22.74 -2.52
N SER A 401 1.50 -23.83 -1.95
CA SER A 401 0.83 -25.12 -1.99
C SER A 401 -0.42 -25.05 -1.14
N ASP A 402 -1.51 -25.68 -1.60
CA ASP A 402 -2.64 -25.98 -0.71
C ASP A 402 -2.09 -26.72 0.52
N LEU A 403 -2.46 -26.25 1.72
CA LEU A 403 -2.17 -26.96 2.96
C LEU A 403 -2.63 -28.42 2.79
N PRO A 404 -1.83 -29.42 3.20
CA PRO A 404 -2.35 -30.77 3.28
C PRO A 404 -3.54 -30.75 4.23
N SER A 405 -4.70 -31.14 3.69
CA SER A 405 -5.98 -31.33 4.37
C SER A 405 -5.87 -32.18 5.62
#